data_AF-A0A9P7FTM1-F1
#
_entry.id   AF-A0A9P7FTM1-F1
#
_cell.length_a   1.000
_cell.length_b   1.000
_cell.length_c   1.000
_cell.angle_alpha   90.00
_cell.angle_beta   90.00
_cell.angle_gamma   90.00
#
_symmetry.space_group_name_H-M   'P 1'
#
loop_
_entity.id
_entity.type
_entity.pdbx_description
1 polymer ?
#
loop_
_entity_poly.entity_id
_entity_poly.type
_entity_poly.pdbx_seq_one_letter_code
_entity_poly.pdbx_strand_id
1 'polypeptide(L)'
;MAHSLSAECTPLKIEYDSCFNAWFEGYLEPAVAASSRSAREAYSQRKAAEFQEKCGKVWESYRECVQKAVKEKGLDELLQQARDENPLTEPPPPPSPPSESS
;
A
#
# COMPACT_ATOMS: atom_id res chain seq x y z
N MET A 1 -13.48 -6.92 8.47
CA MET A 1 -12.06 -6.57 8.34
C MET A 1 -11.23 -7.84 8.30
N ALA A 2 -10.09 -7.83 7.61
CA ALA A 2 -9.25 -9.00 7.47
C ALA A 2 -8.41 -9.24 8.74
N HIS A 3 -8.18 -10.52 9.07
CA HIS A 3 -7.23 -10.90 10.12
C HIS A 3 -5.79 -10.72 9.66
N SER A 4 -4.87 -10.52 10.62
CA SER A 4 -3.44 -10.49 10.33
C SER A 4 -2.84 -11.90 10.27
N LEU A 5 -1.58 -12.01 9.83
CA LEU A 5 -0.81 -13.26 9.74
C LEU A 5 -0.68 -13.97 11.11
N SER A 6 -0.61 -13.18 12.19
CA SER A 6 -0.72 -13.65 13.56
C SER A 6 -1.92 -12.99 14.27
N ALA A 7 -2.55 -13.73 15.16
CA ALA A 7 -3.73 -13.25 15.89
C ALA A 7 -3.40 -12.01 16.75
N GLU A 8 -2.21 -11.97 17.36
CA GLU A 8 -1.72 -10.85 18.16
C GLU A 8 -1.64 -9.51 17.38
N CYS A 9 -1.36 -9.55 16.08
CA CYS A 9 -1.27 -8.35 15.26
C CYS A 9 -2.64 -7.86 14.73
N THR A 10 -3.73 -8.62 14.94
CA THR A 10 -5.04 -8.30 14.37
C THR A 10 -5.63 -6.99 14.92
N PRO A 11 -5.59 -6.70 16.24
CA PRO A 11 -6.07 -5.41 16.76
C PRO A 11 -5.32 -4.21 16.16
N LEU A 12 -3.98 -4.31 16.06
CA LEU A 12 -3.13 -3.28 15.44
C LEU A 12 -3.46 -3.09 13.96
N LYS A 13 -3.73 -4.19 13.23
CA LYS A 13 -4.16 -4.13 11.83
C LYS A 13 -5.47 -3.37 11.68
N ILE A 14 -6.46 -3.68 12.51
CA ILE A 14 -7.79 -3.05 12.49
C ILE A 14 -7.67 -1.53 12.69
N GLU A 15 -6.88 -1.10 13.67
CA GLU A 15 -6.63 0.31 13.94
C GLU A 15 -5.91 1.00 12.77
N TYR A 16 -4.86 0.35 12.26
CA TYR A 16 -4.09 0.83 11.11
C TYR A 16 -4.96 0.97 9.85
N ASP A 17 -5.70 -0.08 9.49
CA ASP A 17 -6.55 -0.13 8.29
C ASP A 17 -7.60 0.98 8.35
N SER A 18 -8.21 1.21 9.53
CA SER A 18 -9.18 2.30 9.73
C SER A 18 -8.55 3.68 9.48
N CYS A 19 -7.38 3.95 10.07
CA CYS A 19 -6.66 5.21 9.87
C CYS A 19 -6.23 5.41 8.40
N PHE A 20 -5.67 4.35 7.80
CA PHE A 20 -5.22 4.36 6.42
C PHE A 20 -6.38 4.62 5.46
N ASN A 21 -7.51 3.93 5.60
CA ASN A 21 -8.66 4.11 4.71
C ASN A 21 -9.17 5.55 4.74
N ALA A 22 -9.32 6.14 5.93
CA ALA A 22 -9.72 7.54 6.06
C ALA A 22 -8.72 8.53 5.42
N TRP A 23 -7.41 8.26 5.54
CA TRP A 23 -6.39 9.07 4.87
C TRP A 23 -6.40 8.87 3.34
N PHE A 24 -6.63 7.63 2.89
CA PHE A 24 -6.52 7.18 1.51
C PHE A 24 -7.66 7.70 0.63
N GLU A 25 -8.88 7.75 1.16
CA GLU A 25 -10.02 8.39 0.49
C GLU A 25 -9.68 9.83 0.06
N GLY A 26 -9.04 10.59 0.95
CA GLY A 26 -8.61 11.95 0.66
C GLY A 26 -7.31 12.07 -0.15
N TYR A 27 -6.63 10.96 -0.48
CA TYR A 27 -5.39 10.91 -1.26
C TYR A 27 -5.65 10.71 -2.77
N LEU A 28 -6.63 9.86 -3.11
CA LEU A 28 -6.80 9.33 -4.46
C LEU A 28 -7.16 10.38 -5.51
N GLU A 29 -8.22 11.17 -5.30
CA GLU A 29 -8.72 12.07 -6.35
C GLU A 29 -7.70 13.11 -6.82
N PRO A 30 -6.98 13.83 -5.93
CA PRO A 30 -6.04 14.85 -6.40
C PRO A 30 -4.76 14.25 -7.00
N ALA A 31 -4.38 13.03 -6.58
CA ALA A 31 -3.22 12.34 -7.13
C ALA A 31 -3.41 11.97 -8.60
N VAL A 32 -4.63 11.63 -9.01
CA VAL A 32 -4.97 11.29 -10.41
C VAL A 32 -5.34 12.52 -11.24
N ALA A 33 -5.90 13.56 -10.63
CA ALA A 33 -6.33 14.78 -11.33
C ALA A 33 -5.19 15.79 -11.60
N ALA A 34 -4.07 15.71 -10.89
CA ALA A 34 -3.00 16.70 -11.00
C ALA A 34 -2.32 16.72 -12.38
N SER A 35 -2.33 17.90 -13.00
CA SER A 35 -1.93 18.13 -14.39
C SER A 35 -0.41 18.09 -14.62
N SER A 36 0.42 18.30 -13.59
CA SER A 36 1.88 18.29 -13.70
C SER A 36 2.54 17.34 -12.69
N ARG A 37 3.74 16.85 -13.05
CA ARG A 37 4.54 15.98 -12.19
C ARG A 37 4.94 16.67 -10.88
N SER A 38 5.32 17.95 -10.94
CA SER A 38 5.67 18.74 -9.75
C SER A 38 4.50 18.95 -8.80
N ALA A 39 3.28 19.18 -9.32
CA ALA A 39 2.08 19.30 -8.50
C ALA A 39 1.74 17.97 -7.79
N ARG A 40 1.91 16.84 -8.49
CA ARG A 40 1.74 15.49 -7.91
C ARG A 40 2.75 15.23 -6.79
N GLU A 41 4.02 15.55 -7.00
CA GLU A 41 5.08 15.36 -6.01
C GLU A 41 4.86 16.20 -4.75
N ALA A 42 4.53 17.49 -4.91
CA ALA A 42 4.24 18.36 -3.76
C ALA A 42 3.00 17.88 -2.98
N TYR A 43 1.96 17.45 -3.70
CA TYR A 43 0.76 16.88 -3.09
C TYR A 43 1.06 15.57 -2.34
N SER A 44 1.82 14.65 -2.96
CA SER A 44 2.16 13.36 -2.34
C SER A 44 3.02 13.54 -1.10
N GLN A 45 3.97 14.48 -1.11
CA GLN A 45 4.76 14.83 0.07
C GLN A 45 3.91 15.36 1.22
N ARG A 46 2.99 16.30 0.94
CA ARG A 46 2.07 16.82 1.97
C ARG A 46 1.22 15.71 2.57
N LYS A 47 0.66 14.83 1.73
CA LYS A 47 -0.16 13.72 2.20
C LYS A 47 0.65 12.67 2.94
N ALA A 48 1.92 12.45 2.57
CA ALA A 48 2.82 11.59 3.34
C ALA A 48 3.09 12.16 4.74
N ALA A 49 3.27 13.48 4.87
CA ALA A 49 3.41 14.13 6.18
C ALA A 49 2.13 13.97 7.03
N GLU A 50 0.95 14.18 6.42
CA GLU A 50 -0.34 13.96 7.09
C GLU A 50 -0.51 12.50 7.55
N PHE A 51 -0.11 11.53 6.73
CA PHE A 51 -0.14 10.12 7.11
C PHE A 51 0.78 9.85 8.30
N GLN A 52 1.99 10.38 8.29
CA GLN A 52 2.95 10.17 9.39
C GLN A 52 2.42 10.74 10.71
N GLU A 53 1.80 11.92 10.67
CA GLU A 53 1.19 12.54 11.85
C GLU A 53 0.03 11.71 12.41
N LYS A 54 -0.87 11.25 11.54
CA LYS A 54 -2.13 10.60 11.95
C LYS A 54 -1.99 9.10 12.20
N CYS A 55 -1.31 8.39 11.30
CA CYS A 55 -1.28 6.93 11.26
C CYS A 55 0.12 6.36 11.54
N GLY A 56 1.17 7.17 11.54
CA GLY A 56 2.57 6.70 11.60
C GLY A 56 2.88 5.80 12.79
N LYS A 57 2.45 6.17 13.99
CA LYS A 57 2.69 5.37 15.22
C LYS A 57 1.98 4.01 15.19
N VAL A 58 0.74 3.99 14.72
CA VAL A 58 -0.06 2.75 14.60
C VAL A 58 0.53 1.84 13.53
N TRP A 59 0.94 2.43 12.40
CA TRP A 59 1.64 1.74 11.34
C TRP A 59 2.94 1.09 11.83
N GLU A 60 3.78 1.82 12.56
CA GLU A 60 5.04 1.29 13.10
C GLU A 60 4.79 0.09 14.01
N SER A 61 3.84 0.21 14.94
CA SER A 61 3.45 -0.86 15.86
C SER A 61 2.95 -2.10 15.12
N TYR A 62 2.05 -1.91 14.14
CA TYR A 62 1.52 -3.01 13.32
C TYR A 62 2.62 -3.66 12.47
N ARG A 63 3.46 -2.85 11.82
CA ARG A 63 4.56 -3.30 10.96
C ARG A 63 5.54 -4.17 11.74
N GLU A 64 5.96 -3.74 12.93
CA GLU A 64 6.89 -4.50 13.78
C GLU A 64 6.30 -5.85 14.18
N CYS A 65 5.03 -5.86 14.59
CA CYS A 65 4.31 -7.08 14.93
C CYS A 65 4.28 -8.08 13.75
N VAL A 66 3.92 -7.60 12.55
CA VAL A 66 3.86 -8.46 11.35
C VAL A 66 5.25 -8.91 10.91
N GLN A 67 6.25 -8.04 10.95
CA GLN A 67 7.63 -8.41 10.58
C GLN A 67 8.19 -9.50 11.48
N LYS A 68 7.87 -9.47 12.78
CA LYS A 68 8.20 -10.57 13.69
C LYS A 68 7.52 -11.87 13.26
N ALA A 69 6.21 -11.85 13.02
CA ALA A 69 5.46 -13.03 12.59
C ALA A 69 5.93 -13.59 11.23
N VAL A 70 6.36 -12.72 10.31
CA VAL A 70 6.95 -13.10 9.03
C VAL A 70 8.26 -13.87 9.22
N LYS A 71 9.15 -13.37 10.08
CA LYS A 71 10.42 -14.03 10.41
C LYS A 71 10.21 -15.37 11.11
N GLU A 72 9.28 -15.44 12.07
CA GLU A 72 8.94 -16.68 12.77
C GLU A 72 8.38 -17.77 11.84
N LYS A 73 7.81 -17.37 10.70
CA LYS A 73 7.32 -18.29 9.66
C LYS A 73 8.32 -18.57 8.55
N GLY A 74 9.52 -17.99 8.58
CA GLY A 74 10.56 -18.17 7.55
C GLY A 74 10.15 -17.65 6.17
N LEU A 75 9.30 -16.62 6.11
CA LEU A 75 8.82 -16.03 4.85
C LEU A 75 9.62 -14.79 4.42
N ASP A 76 10.57 -14.35 5.25
CA ASP A 76 11.28 -13.08 5.08
C ASP A 76 12.13 -13.03 3.81
N GLU A 77 12.87 -14.09 3.49
CA GLU A 77 13.68 -14.14 2.25
C GLU A 77 12.81 -14.09 0.99
N LEU A 78 11.76 -14.92 0.94
CA LEU A 78 10.84 -14.98 -0.20
C LEU A 78 10.10 -13.66 -0.40
N LEU A 79 9.63 -13.03 0.68
CA LEU A 79 8.99 -11.73 0.60
C LEU A 79 9.97 -10.63 0.19
N GLN A 80 11.22 -10.68 0.64
CA GLN A 80 12.22 -9.70 0.24
C GLN A 80 12.53 -9.79 -1.25
N GLN A 81 12.76 -11.01 -1.77
CA GLN A 81 12.94 -11.22 -3.20
C GLN A 81 11.76 -10.67 -4.01
N ALA A 82 10.52 -11.01 -3.64
CA ALA A 82 9.33 -10.54 -4.35
C ALA A 82 9.17 -9.00 -4.31
N ARG A 83 9.64 -8.34 -3.25
CA ARG A 83 9.62 -6.86 -3.14
C ARG A 83 10.65 -6.20 -4.05
N ASP A 84 11.76 -6.87 -4.33
CA ASP A 84 12.85 -6.35 -5.16
C ASP A 84 12.59 -6.52 -6.67
N GLU A 85 11.70 -7.43 -7.06
CA GLU A 85 11.38 -7.74 -8.48
C GLU A 85 10.70 -6.60 -9.26
N ASN A 86 10.21 -5.55 -8.60
CA ASN A 86 9.55 -4.35 -9.20
C ASN A 86 8.82 -4.62 -10.54
N PRO A 87 7.72 -5.38 -10.53
CA PRO A 87 7.15 -6.00 -11.73
C PRO A 87 6.52 -5.01 -12.73
N LEU A 88 6.31 -3.75 -12.37
CA LEU A 88 5.65 -2.75 -13.22
C LEU A 88 6.66 -1.93 -14.03
N THR A 89 7.56 -2.60 -14.75
CA THR A 89 8.52 -1.95 -15.66
C THR A 89 7.90 -1.59 -17.02
N GLU A 90 6.93 -2.37 -17.47
CA GLU A 90 6.26 -2.18 -18.76
C GLU A 90 4.76 -1.93 -18.58
N PRO A 91 4.16 -1.01 -19.35
CA PRO A 91 2.71 -0.83 -19.32
C PRO A 91 2.01 -2.09 -19.85
N PRO A 92 0.80 -2.41 -19.35
CA PRO A 92 0.04 -3.55 -19.86
C PRO A 92 -0.20 -3.40 -21.37
N PRO A 93 -0.18 -4.50 -22.14
CA PRO A 93 -0.48 -4.46 -23.56
C PRO A 93 -1.90 -3.89 -23.77
N PRO A 94 -2.15 -3.15 -24.86
CA PRO A 94 -3.47 -2.63 -25.17
C PRO A 94 -4.48 -3.80 -25.29
N PRO A 95 -5.75 -3.60 -24.89
CA PRO A 95 -6.75 -4.64 -24.99
C PRO A 95 -6.89 -5.12 -26.43
N SER A 96 -6.87 -6.44 -26.63
CA SER A 96 -7.09 -7.07 -27.92
C SER A 96 -8.45 -6.62 -28.50
N PRO A 97 -8.54 -6.29 -29.80
CA PRO A 97 -9.83 -6.00 -30.41
C PRO A 97 -10.75 -7.21 -30.25
N PRO A 98 -12.06 -7.01 -30.05
CA PRO A 98 -13.00 -8.12 -29.96
C PRO A 98 -12.91 -8.96 -31.24
N SER A 99 -12.74 -10.27 -31.09
CA SER A 99 -12.86 -11.21 -32.20
C SER A 99 -14.26 -11.08 -32.79
N GLU A 100 -14.36 -10.41 -33.93
CA GLU A 100 -15.54 -10.42 -34.79
C GLU A 100 -15.65 -11.84 -35.37
N SER A 101 -16.34 -12.72 -34.64
CA SER A 101 -16.78 -14.01 -35.19
C SER A 101 -17.80 -13.73 -36.29
N SER A 102 -17.41 -14.05 -37.52
CA SER A 102 -18.25 -14.03 -38.73
C SER A 102 -19.43 -14.99 -38.63
#